data_AF-M1ZZF0-F1
#
_entry.id   AF-M1ZZF0-F1
#
_cell.length_a   1.000
_cell.length_b   1.000
_cell.length_c   1.000
_cell.angle_alpha   90.00
_cell.angle_beta   90.00
_cell.angle_gamma   90.00
#
_symmetry.space_group_name_H-M   'P 1'
#
loop_
_entity.id
_entity.type
_entity.pdbx_description
1 polymer ?
#
loop_
_entity_poly.entity_id
_entity_poly.type
_entity_poly.pdbx_seq_one_letter_code
_entity_poly.pdbx_strand_id
1 'polypeptide(L)' 'MEMRLFKKDNEAWTRFKIPTKELNSISALAIKMFAKEPTKVSSRFIYYEIKGDYLNGKF' A
#
# COMPACT_ATOMS: atom_id res chain seq x y z
N MET A 1 6.85 2.49 7.37
CA MET A 1 6.06 1.93 6.25
C MET A 1 6.94 1.02 5.39
N GLU A 2 6.42 -0.12 4.93
CA GLU A 2 7.13 -1.04 4.02
C GLU A 2 6.36 -1.16 2.69
N MET A 3 7.09 -1.35 1.59
CA MET A 3 6.53 -1.58 0.25
C MET A 3 7.00 -2.93 -0.27
N ARG A 4 6.09 -3.69 -0.90
CA ARG A 4 6.42 -4.97 -1.52
C ARG A 4 5.74 -5.11 -2.88
N LEU A 5 6.54 -5.43 -3.90
CA LEU A 5 6.03 -5.82 -5.21
C LEU A 5 5.55 -7.26 -5.20
N PHE A 6 4.45 -7.50 -5.91
CA PHE A 6 3.93 -8.83 -6.19
C PHE A 6 3.19 -8.85 -7.52
N LYS A 7 2.96 -10.04 -8.06
CA LYS A 7 2.12 -10.23 -9.24
C LYS A 7 0.76 -10.77 -8.83
N LYS A 8 -0.29 -10.21 -9.43
CA LYS A 8 -1.67 -10.70 -9.31
C LYS A 8 -2.25 -10.70 -10.72
N ASP A 9 -2.71 -11.86 -11.19
CA ASP A 9 -3.29 -12.02 -12.53
C ASP A 9 -2.37 -11.53 -13.66
N ASN A 10 -1.06 -11.84 -13.58
CA ASN A 10 0.02 -11.33 -14.46
C ASN A 10 0.25 -9.81 -14.45
N GLU A 11 -0.45 -9.06 -13.62
CA GLU A 11 -0.24 -7.62 -13.45
C GLU A 11 0.68 -7.34 -12.28
N ALA A 12 1.44 -6.24 -12.37
CA ALA A 12 2.27 -5.75 -11.27
C ALA A 12 1.40 -5.03 -10.23
N TRP A 13 1.60 -5.34 -8.97
CA TRP A 13 0.93 -4.70 -7.85
C TRP A 13 1.95 -4.35 -6.77
N THR A 14 1.68 -3.25 -6.07
CA THR A 14 2.45 -2.82 -4.90
C THR A 14 1.58 -2.93 -3.66
N ARG A 15 2.07 -3.68 -2.66
CA ARG A 15 1.47 -3.73 -1.32
C ARG A 15 2.20 -2.76 -0.39
N PHE A 16 1.44 -1.87 0.24
CA PHE A 16 1.91 -0.96 1.27
C PHE A 16 1.50 -1.51 2.63
N LYS A 17 2.47 -1.75 3.50
CA LYS A 17 2.26 -2.11 4.91
C LYS A 17 2.55 -0.89 5.76
N ILE A 18 1.49 -0.32 6.30
CA ILE A 18 1.52 0.93 7.08
C ILE A 18 1.34 0.58 8.56
N PRO A 19 2.33 0.88 9.43
CA PRO A 19 2.14 0.79 10.88
C PRO A 19 0.99 1.70 11.34
N THR A 20 0.14 1.24 12.25
CA THR A 20 -1.01 2.04 12.73
C THR A 20 -0.58 3.37 13.36
N LYS A 21 0.59 3.40 14.01
CA LYS A 21 1.21 4.62 14.54
C LYS A 21 1.61 5.66 13.48
N GLU A 22 1.70 5.28 12.20
CA GLU A 22 2.10 6.14 11.07
C GLU A 22 0.90 6.55 10.19
N LEU A 23 -0.33 6.23 10.59
CA LEU A 23 -1.55 6.42 9.77
C LEU A 23 -1.87 7.87 9.38
N ASN A 24 -1.33 8.82 10.13
CA ASN A 24 -1.52 10.27 9.91
C ASN A 24 -0.32 10.91 9.20
N SER A 25 0.69 10.13 8.80
CA SER A 25 1.78 10.64 7.96
C SER A 25 1.26 11.02 6.58
N ILE A 26 1.90 12.01 5.95
CA ILE A 26 1.55 12.47 4.59
C ILE A 26 1.53 11.29 3.60
N SER A 27 2.53 10.41 3.67
CA SER A 27 2.62 9.22 2.81
C SER A 27 1.46 8.25 3.03
N ALA A 28 1.03 8.02 4.28
CA ALA A 28 -0.10 7.16 4.57
C ALA A 28 -1.43 7.75 4.10
N LEU A 29 -1.60 9.07 4.21
CA LEU A 29 -2.77 9.77 3.69
C LEU A 29 -2.85 9.67 2.17
N ALA A 30 -1.72 9.84 1.46
CA ALA A 30 -1.68 9.66 0.01
C ALA A 30 -2.11 8.25 -0.41
N ILE A 31 -1.56 7.21 0.24
CA ILE A 31 -1.92 5.81 -0.06
C ILE A 31 -3.41 5.55 0.20
N LYS A 32 -3.97 6.09 1.29
CA LYS A 32 -5.41 6.00 1.58
C LYS A 32 -6.27 6.61 0.47
N MET A 33 -5.87 7.77 -0.05
CA MET A 33 -6.60 8.43 -1.16
C MET A 33 -6.53 7.61 -2.45
N PHE A 34 -5.39 6.98 -2.76
CA PHE A 34 -5.23 6.17 -3.97
C PHE A 34 -5.90 4.79 -3.88
N ALA A 35 -5.72 4.07 -2.77
CA ALA A 35 -6.15 2.68 -2.64
C ALA A 35 -7.65 2.51 -2.30
N LYS A 36 -8.36 3.61 -2.00
CA LYS A 36 -9.74 3.68 -1.48
C LYS A 36 -9.95 2.95 -0.14
N GLU A 37 -9.69 1.64 -0.09
CA GLU A 37 -9.92 0.77 1.06
C GLU A 37 -8.71 -0.12 1.39
N PRO A 38 -8.53 -0.49 2.67
CA PRO A 38 -7.47 -1.41 3.07
C PRO A 38 -7.82 -2.85 2.66
N THR A 39 -6.84 -3.59 2.15
CA THR A 39 -6.99 -5.02 1.83
C THR A 39 -6.85 -5.92 3.04
N LYS A 40 -6.19 -5.44 4.10
CA LYS A 40 -6.06 -6.15 5.38
C LYS A 40 -5.83 -5.16 6.52
N VAL A 41 -6.49 -5.39 7.64
CA VAL A 41 -6.32 -4.60 8.87
C VAL A 41 -5.87 -5.52 10.00
N SER A 42 -4.92 -5.06 10.79
CA SER A 42 -4.47 -5.70 12.03
C SER A 42 -4.21 -4.63 13.09
N SER A 43 -4.05 -5.02 14.35
CA SER A 43 -3.82 -4.09 15.46
C SER A 43 -2.58 -3.19 15.27
N ARG A 44 -1.55 -3.69 14.58
CA ARG A 44 -0.28 -2.98 14.37
C ARG A 44 -0.08 -2.45 12.96
N PHE A 45 -0.79 -3.00 11.96
CA PHE A 45 -0.56 -2.68 10.56
C PHE A 45 -1.86 -2.64 9.76
N ILE A 46 -1.91 -1.71 8.81
CA ILE A 46 -2.92 -1.64 7.75
C ILE A 46 -2.21 -1.88 6.42
N TYR A 47 -2.84 -2.69 5.56
CA TYR A 47 -2.32 -3.04 4.25
C TYR A 47 -3.19 -2.45 3.16
N TYR A 48 -2.55 -1.88 2.15
CA TYR A 48 -3.18 -1.40 0.92
C TYR A 48 -2.50 -2.06 -0.27
N GLU A 49 -3.26 -2.35 -1.31
CA GLU A 49 -2.73 -2.90 -2.56
C GLU A 49 -3.19 -2.01 -3.71
N ILE A 50 -2.23 -1.56 -4.51
CA ILE A 50 -2.48 -0.69 -5.65
C ILE A 50 -1.83 -1.34 -6.87
N LYS A 51 -2.57 -1.40 -7.97
CA LYS A 51 -2.05 -1.86 -9.27
C LYS A 51 -0.96 -0.90 -9.75
N GLY A 52 0.18 -1.44 -10.17
CA GLY A 52 1.37 -0.68 -10.56
C GLY A 52 2.59 -1.02 -9.71
N ASP A 53 3.77 -0.73 -10.26
CA ASP A 53 5.07 -0.85 -9.61
C ASP A 53 5.52 0.52 -9.11
N TYR A 54 5.00 0.89 -7.94
CA TYR A 54 5.33 2.14 -7.27
C TYR A 54 6.72 2.12 -6.63
N LEU A 55 7.36 0.96 -6.51
CA LEU A 55 8.71 0.84 -5.98
C LEU A 55 9.75 1.31 -7.01
N ASN A 56 9.50 1.03 -8.29
CA ASN A 56 10.40 1.40 -9.40
C ASN A 56 9.86 2.56 -10.26
N GLY A 57 8.77 3.22 -9.86
CA GLY A 57 8.19 4.36 -10.60
C GLY A 57 7.53 3.97 -11.93
N LYS A 58 7.02 2.74 -12.04
CA LYS A 58 6.29 2.25 -13.21
C LYS A 58 4.82 2.13 -12.84
N PHE A 59 4.06 3.19 -13.13
CA PHE A 59 2.64 3.33 -12.79
C PHE A 59 1.74 2.81 -13.91
#